data_AF-A0A7Z9KBI7-F1
#
_entry.id   AF-A0A7Z9KBI7-F1
#
_cell.length_a   1.000
_cell.length_b   1.000
_cell.length_c   1.000
_cell.angle_alpha   90.00
_cell.angle_beta   90.00
_cell.angle_gamma   90.00
#
_symmetry.space_group_name_H-M   'P 1'
#
loop_
_entity.id
_entity.type
_entity.pdbx_description
1 polymer ?
#
loop_
_entity_poly.entity_id
_entity_poly.type
_entity_poly.pdbx_seq_one_letter_code
_entity_poly.pdbx_strand_id
1 'polypeptide(L)'
;MLKIAVCVKQVPVVSMLKFDNETRRIVREGVPSEVNPFDLQAVTACVIIRESMPVEIVVVTMGPPQAREALVQCMALGADRGIHLSDRAFAGSDTLATARALSLALAREAFDIIFCGINSVDAETGQVGPELAEMLNLPQVTGVSRIEISEAGDSATVTRLNDDGHQEILCPLPAVFTAAEGIGPEIYPSREQMEAAEAKPIETLSAVDISSDTEPLGVSGSPTWVGEVYSTESTRDGVIIRDLPADEAVAQLMARLESRGVFGDRRADEIPSDPRDVRQPEGANGGTWIVAETLRGRVRPVTLELLGEAQKFASCVGSRVEAMLIGHGIRDHVGELTAYGADCVHLADAPKLEHYDTELYTGILARAIEAHHPYAVLIPSTVNGRDLAARVAARLGLGLTGDCIGLDTDPEGRLVQLKPAFGGSIVAPILSNTSPQMATVRPGILTACEPDRSIEPLTQDLPINDLGEARVTILESVSDESLEGVELEHSRRVIGVGKGIGGPENLPMVRSLADALEASIGATREVTDAGWLPRQVQIGLSGKAIAPELYIAVAIRGPFNHTVGIQRSGTIVAINNSARSPIFRAADFGIIGDYAEIVPALTEAIKQRM
;
A
#
# COMPACT_ATOMS: atom_id res chain seq x y z
N MET A 1 -2.69 -29.22 19.40
CA MET A 1 -1.73 -28.13 19.65
C MET A 1 -1.53 -27.48 18.31
N LEU A 2 -1.92 -26.22 18.19
CA LEU A 2 -1.82 -25.46 16.96
C LEU A 2 -0.37 -25.07 16.72
N LYS A 3 0.08 -25.07 15.47
CA LYS A 3 1.44 -24.68 15.10
C LYS A 3 1.42 -23.48 14.17
N ILE A 4 2.01 -22.37 14.62
CA ILE A 4 2.00 -21.11 13.91
C ILE A 4 3.42 -20.73 13.47
N ALA A 5 3.61 -20.45 12.19
CA ALA A 5 4.80 -19.77 11.69
C ALA A 5 4.55 -18.26 11.61
N VAL A 6 5.52 -17.46 12.02
CA VAL A 6 5.51 -16.01 11.79
C VAL A 6 6.75 -15.63 10.99
N CYS A 7 6.57 -15.26 9.73
CA CYS A 7 7.64 -14.75 8.88
C CYS A 7 7.97 -13.31 9.27
N VAL A 8 9.22 -13.07 9.66
CA VAL A 8 9.69 -11.77 10.14
C VAL A 8 10.83 -11.23 9.29
N LYS A 9 10.79 -9.94 9.00
CA LYS A 9 11.80 -9.20 8.23
C LYS A 9 12.47 -8.15 9.12
N GLN A 10 13.80 -8.07 9.03
CA GLN A 10 14.53 -6.90 9.52
C GLN A 10 14.47 -5.77 8.49
N VAL A 11 14.13 -4.58 8.97
CA VAL A 11 14.09 -3.34 8.18
C VAL A 11 15.07 -2.32 8.79
N PRO A 12 15.70 -1.47 7.97
CA PRO A 12 16.47 -0.37 8.52
C PRO A 12 15.54 0.64 9.20
N VAL A 13 16.03 1.30 10.25
CA VAL A 13 15.31 2.43 10.86
C VAL A 13 15.23 3.57 9.84
N VAL A 14 14.08 3.69 9.17
CA VAL A 14 13.90 4.53 7.99
C VAL A 14 14.24 6.00 8.28
N SER A 15 13.90 6.48 9.47
CA SER A 15 14.18 7.85 9.92
C SER A 15 15.67 8.21 10.05
N MET A 16 16.57 7.21 10.07
CA MET A 16 18.02 7.39 10.17
C MET A 16 18.77 7.14 8.85
N LEU A 17 18.06 6.76 7.79
CA LEU A 17 18.66 6.54 6.48
C LEU A 17 19.13 7.86 5.87
N LYS A 18 20.25 7.78 5.15
CA LYS A 18 20.80 8.88 4.37
C LYS A 18 21.02 8.43 2.94
N PHE A 19 20.78 9.35 2.01
CA PHE A 19 21.12 9.15 0.61
C PHE A 19 22.39 9.94 0.28
N ASP A 20 23.38 9.26 -0.30
CA ASP A 20 24.55 9.91 -0.85
C ASP A 20 24.24 10.32 -2.30
N ASN A 21 24.07 11.62 -2.51
CA ASN A 21 23.77 12.20 -3.83
C ASN A 21 24.95 12.15 -4.80
N GLU A 22 26.20 12.01 -4.31
CA GLU A 22 27.38 11.88 -5.18
C GLU A 22 27.50 10.45 -5.72
N THR A 23 27.36 9.45 -4.85
CA THR A 23 27.46 8.04 -5.25
C THR A 23 26.13 7.42 -5.68
N ARG A 24 25.02 8.16 -5.57
CA ARG A 24 23.65 7.73 -5.84
C ARG A 24 23.29 6.42 -5.12
N ARG A 25 23.71 6.33 -3.85
CA ARG A 25 23.56 5.13 -3.02
C ARG A 25 23.03 5.46 -1.65
N ILE A 26 22.37 4.47 -1.07
CA ILE A 26 21.88 4.53 0.31
C ILE A 26 23.04 4.23 1.25
N VAL A 27 23.28 5.13 2.19
CA VAL A 27 24.25 4.92 3.26
C VAL A 27 23.61 4.03 4.32
N ARG A 28 23.99 2.75 4.31
CA ARG A 28 23.52 1.75 5.28
C ARG A 28 24.46 1.60 6.49
N GLU A 29 25.69 2.10 6.38
CA GLU A 29 26.68 2.03 7.45
C GLU A 29 26.22 2.86 8.66
N GLY A 30 26.20 2.24 9.84
CA GLY A 30 25.77 2.88 11.08
C GLY A 30 24.25 3.04 11.25
N VAL A 31 23.43 2.56 10.31
CA VAL A 31 21.96 2.59 10.44
C VAL A 31 21.50 1.30 11.15
N PRO A 32 20.87 1.39 12.34
CA PRO A 32 20.37 0.21 13.02
C PRO A 32 19.23 -0.45 12.23
N SER A 33 19.07 -1.75 12.44
CA SER A 33 17.93 -2.52 11.92
C SER A 33 16.98 -2.86 13.06
N GLU A 34 15.70 -2.98 12.75
CA GLU A 34 14.64 -3.37 13.66
C GLU A 34 13.74 -4.43 13.00
N VAL A 35 13.00 -5.19 13.81
CA VAL A 35 11.94 -6.06 13.29
C VAL A 35 10.83 -5.17 12.73
N ASN A 36 10.35 -5.49 11.53
CA ASN A 36 9.22 -4.80 10.93
C ASN A 36 8.02 -4.74 11.91
N PRO A 37 7.44 -3.57 12.17
CA PRO A 37 6.41 -3.42 13.21
C PRO A 37 5.18 -4.32 13.04
N PHE A 38 4.74 -4.55 11.79
CA PHE A 38 3.61 -5.43 11.50
C PHE A 38 3.92 -6.90 11.82
N ASP A 39 5.16 -7.34 11.56
CA ASP A 39 5.61 -8.69 11.88
C ASP A 39 5.67 -8.87 13.41
N LEU A 40 6.10 -7.83 14.14
CA LEU A 40 6.12 -7.83 15.59
C LEU A 40 4.72 -7.93 16.21
N GLN A 41 3.75 -7.20 15.65
CA GLN A 41 2.34 -7.31 16.05
C GLN A 41 1.76 -8.70 15.74
N ALA A 42 2.18 -9.33 14.64
CA ALA A 42 1.80 -10.71 14.36
C ALA A 42 2.30 -11.68 15.45
N VAL A 43 3.55 -11.52 15.91
CA VAL A 43 4.11 -12.33 17.01
C VAL A 43 3.31 -12.13 18.30
N THR A 44 2.99 -10.88 18.66
CA THR A 44 2.25 -10.60 19.90
C THR A 44 0.79 -11.06 19.82
N ALA A 45 0.16 -11.00 18.65
CA ALA A 45 -1.14 -11.60 18.40
C ALA A 45 -1.11 -13.14 18.60
N CYS A 46 -0.07 -13.82 18.13
CA CYS A 46 0.09 -15.27 18.34
C CYS A 46 0.25 -15.62 19.83
N VAL A 47 0.91 -14.76 20.62
CA VAL A 47 1.00 -14.94 22.08
C VAL A 47 -0.38 -14.82 22.74
N ILE A 48 -1.23 -13.90 22.28
CA ILE A 48 -2.61 -13.76 22.77
C ILE A 48 -3.43 -15.02 22.41
N ILE A 49 -3.30 -15.56 21.19
CA ILE A 49 -3.97 -16.82 20.81
C ILE A 49 -3.54 -17.97 21.74
N ARG A 50 -2.29 -18.01 22.19
CA ARG A 50 -1.81 -19.02 23.14
C ARG A 50 -2.52 -18.96 24.50
N GLU A 51 -3.14 -17.83 24.87
CA GLU A 51 -3.91 -17.71 26.11
C GLU A 51 -5.23 -18.51 26.06
N SER A 52 -5.78 -18.74 24.86
CA SER A 52 -7.04 -19.49 24.68
C SER A 52 -6.83 -20.96 24.32
N MET A 53 -5.70 -21.33 23.71
CA MET A 53 -5.41 -22.72 23.33
C MET A 53 -3.91 -23.05 23.28
N PRO A 54 -3.52 -24.35 23.31
CA PRO A 54 -2.11 -24.74 23.19
C PRO A 54 -1.55 -24.44 21.79
N VAL A 55 -0.53 -23.56 21.73
CA VAL A 55 0.11 -23.09 20.49
C VAL A 55 1.64 -23.19 20.58
N GLU A 56 2.29 -23.75 19.54
CA GLU A 56 3.72 -23.57 19.24
C GLU A 56 3.90 -22.41 18.25
N ILE A 57 4.73 -21.43 18.59
CA ILE A 57 5.04 -20.26 17.77
C ILE A 57 6.48 -20.38 17.25
N VAL A 58 6.63 -20.48 15.93
CA VAL A 58 7.90 -20.58 15.22
C VAL A 58 8.14 -19.31 14.43
N VAL A 59 9.20 -18.57 14.74
CA VAL A 59 9.55 -17.35 14.00
C VAL A 59 10.53 -17.70 12.87
N VAL A 60 10.24 -17.25 11.66
CA VAL A 60 11.01 -17.60 10.46
C VAL A 60 11.56 -16.32 9.84
N THR A 61 12.86 -16.27 9.57
CA THR A 61 13.47 -15.13 8.87
C THR A 61 14.42 -15.61 7.78
N MET A 62 14.47 -14.86 6.68
CA MET A 62 15.47 -15.01 5.64
C MET A 62 16.35 -13.78 5.62
N GLY A 63 17.65 -13.97 5.77
CA GLY A 63 18.58 -12.86 5.78
C GLY A 63 20.01 -13.22 6.15
N PRO A 64 20.92 -12.23 6.10
CA PRO A 64 22.31 -12.41 6.48
C PRO A 64 22.43 -12.79 7.98
N PRO A 65 23.62 -13.18 8.47
CA PRO A 65 23.81 -13.65 9.85
C PRO A 65 23.22 -12.75 10.95
N GLN A 66 23.27 -11.43 10.79
CA GLN A 66 22.68 -10.47 11.74
C GLN A 66 21.14 -10.53 11.83
N ALA A 67 20.45 -11.09 10.82
CA ALA A 67 19.01 -11.31 10.86
C ALA A 67 18.58 -12.22 12.03
N ARG A 68 19.51 -13.00 12.58
CA ARG A 68 19.32 -13.78 13.80
C ARG A 68 18.83 -12.95 14.97
N GLU A 69 19.25 -11.68 15.08
CA GLU A 69 18.83 -10.79 16.16
C GLU A 69 17.32 -10.55 16.17
N ALA A 70 16.67 -10.52 15.00
CA ALA A 70 15.22 -10.41 14.90
C ALA A 70 14.51 -11.65 15.47
N LEU A 71 15.03 -12.85 15.23
CA LEU A 71 14.49 -14.07 15.81
C LEU A 71 14.58 -14.04 17.34
N VAL A 72 15.72 -13.62 17.87
CA VAL A 72 15.92 -13.48 19.33
C VAL A 72 14.92 -12.47 19.91
N GLN A 73 14.71 -11.33 19.25
CA GLN A 73 13.71 -10.34 19.67
C GLN A 73 12.29 -10.91 19.70
N CYS A 74 11.87 -11.63 18.67
CA CYS A 74 10.53 -12.24 18.63
C CYS A 74 10.39 -13.38 19.65
N MET A 75 11.45 -14.14 19.90
CA MET A 75 11.48 -15.16 20.96
C MET A 75 11.45 -14.56 22.36
N ALA A 76 12.05 -13.39 22.57
CA ALA A 76 11.94 -12.63 23.82
C ALA A 76 10.50 -12.16 24.10
N LEU A 77 9.71 -11.96 23.04
CA LEU A 77 8.29 -11.61 23.12
C LEU A 77 7.35 -12.83 23.22
N GLY A 78 7.88 -14.06 23.15
CA GLY A 78 7.11 -15.27 23.44
C GLY A 78 7.11 -16.34 22.35
N ALA A 79 7.80 -16.15 21.23
CA ALA A 79 8.03 -17.25 20.28
C ALA A 79 8.88 -18.37 20.91
N ASP A 80 8.64 -19.62 20.51
CA ASP A 80 9.25 -20.80 21.13
C ASP A 80 10.62 -21.12 20.52
N ARG A 81 10.73 -21.01 19.20
CA ARG A 81 11.96 -21.26 18.45
C ARG A 81 12.01 -20.47 17.14
N GLY A 82 13.19 -20.45 16.52
CA GLY A 82 13.40 -19.79 15.23
C GLY A 82 13.87 -20.71 14.11
N ILE A 83 13.58 -20.32 12.87
CA ILE A 83 14.17 -20.85 11.64
C ILE A 83 14.84 -19.67 10.91
N HIS A 84 16.12 -19.80 10.61
CA HIS A 84 16.93 -18.78 9.95
C HIS A 84 17.43 -19.30 8.61
N LEU A 85 16.85 -18.81 7.52
CA LEU A 85 17.37 -19.05 6.17
C LEU A 85 18.55 -18.10 5.96
N SER A 86 19.77 -18.64 5.94
CA SER A 86 21.00 -17.86 5.81
C SER A 86 21.99 -18.54 4.88
N ASP A 87 22.06 -18.04 3.65
CA ASP A 87 22.96 -18.47 2.59
C ASP A 87 23.20 -17.30 1.64
N ARG A 88 24.37 -17.24 1.03
CA ARG A 88 24.65 -16.28 -0.05
C ARG A 88 23.76 -16.52 -1.27
N ALA A 89 23.29 -17.75 -1.48
CA ALA A 89 22.35 -18.09 -2.54
C ALA A 89 21.00 -17.33 -2.43
N PHE A 90 20.63 -16.82 -1.24
CA PHE A 90 19.43 -15.99 -1.06
C PHE A 90 19.67 -14.49 -1.27
N ALA A 91 20.90 -14.07 -1.53
CA ALA A 91 21.22 -12.66 -1.64
C ALA A 91 20.56 -12.05 -2.89
N GLY A 92 20.06 -10.82 -2.76
CA GLY A 92 19.47 -10.07 -3.88
C GLY A 92 18.12 -10.61 -4.38
N SER A 93 17.46 -11.47 -3.61
CA SER A 93 16.07 -11.88 -3.87
C SER A 93 15.14 -10.67 -3.93
N ASP A 94 14.24 -10.68 -4.90
CA ASP A 94 13.00 -9.91 -4.83
C ASP A 94 11.95 -10.64 -3.98
N THR A 95 10.71 -10.14 -4.01
CA THR A 95 9.58 -10.70 -3.25
C THR A 95 9.28 -12.15 -3.65
N LEU A 96 9.16 -12.43 -4.95
CA LEU A 96 8.85 -13.77 -5.44
C LEU A 96 9.94 -14.79 -5.09
N ALA A 97 11.21 -14.44 -5.28
CA ALA A 97 12.33 -15.30 -4.89
C ALA A 97 12.40 -15.51 -3.36
N THR A 98 12.04 -14.48 -2.57
CA THR A 98 11.93 -14.57 -1.12
C THR A 98 10.79 -15.50 -0.69
N ALA A 99 9.59 -15.35 -1.26
CA ALA A 99 8.45 -16.23 -0.99
C ALA A 99 8.75 -17.68 -1.40
N ARG A 100 9.49 -17.89 -2.50
CA ARG A 100 9.92 -19.22 -2.92
C ARG A 100 10.85 -19.88 -1.89
N ALA A 101 11.86 -19.16 -1.39
CA ALA A 101 12.75 -19.69 -0.36
C ALA A 101 11.99 -19.99 0.95
N LEU A 102 11.12 -19.08 1.38
CA LEU A 102 10.32 -19.24 2.60
C LEU A 102 9.32 -20.39 2.49
N SER A 103 8.61 -20.53 1.36
CA SER A 103 7.65 -21.63 1.15
C SER A 103 8.32 -23.00 1.21
N LEU A 104 9.51 -23.15 0.60
CA LEU A 104 10.29 -24.39 0.68
C LEU A 104 10.70 -24.72 2.13
N ALA A 105 11.10 -23.72 2.92
CA ALA A 105 11.42 -23.93 4.32
C ALA A 105 10.18 -24.27 5.16
N LEU A 106 9.07 -23.56 4.94
CA LEU A 106 7.80 -23.77 5.64
C LEU A 106 7.19 -25.14 5.32
N ALA A 107 7.31 -25.61 4.08
CA ALA A 107 6.78 -26.91 3.65
C ALA A 107 7.48 -28.12 4.31
N ARG A 108 8.60 -27.92 5.00
CA ARG A 108 9.28 -28.98 5.76
C ARG A 108 8.50 -29.39 7.02
N GLU A 109 7.57 -28.57 7.47
CA GLU A 109 6.75 -28.82 8.65
C GLU A 109 5.28 -28.50 8.38
N ALA A 110 4.36 -29.17 9.06
CA ALA A 110 2.93 -28.85 8.96
C ALA A 110 2.58 -27.68 9.88
N PHE A 111 2.38 -26.49 9.31
CA PHE A 111 1.88 -25.31 10.01
C PHE A 111 0.37 -25.17 9.80
N ASP A 112 -0.36 -24.88 10.86
CA ASP A 112 -1.80 -24.60 10.80
C ASP A 112 -2.04 -23.13 10.43
N ILE A 113 -1.14 -22.24 10.83
CA ILE A 113 -1.21 -20.81 10.49
C ILE A 113 0.17 -20.31 10.07
N ILE A 114 0.21 -19.49 9.02
CA ILE A 114 1.39 -18.73 8.62
C ILE A 114 1.04 -17.24 8.65
N PHE A 115 1.77 -16.46 9.43
CA PHE A 115 1.66 -15.01 9.49
C PHE A 115 2.80 -14.32 8.74
N CYS A 116 2.47 -13.23 8.06
CA CYS A 116 3.40 -12.19 7.63
C CYS A 116 2.88 -10.83 8.13
N GLY A 117 3.69 -9.78 8.17
CA GLY A 117 3.15 -8.42 8.18
C GLY A 117 2.42 -8.09 6.87
N ILE A 118 1.47 -7.15 6.90
CA ILE A 118 0.75 -6.68 5.70
C ILE A 118 1.71 -6.14 4.62
N ASN A 119 2.77 -5.46 5.05
CA ASN A 119 3.92 -5.09 4.23
C ASN A 119 5.12 -4.77 5.15
N SER A 120 6.27 -4.50 4.55
CA SER A 120 7.40 -3.91 5.26
C SER A 120 7.41 -2.39 5.12
N VAL A 121 7.90 -1.68 6.14
CA VAL A 121 7.92 -0.20 6.16
C VAL A 121 9.00 0.44 5.27
N ASP A 122 10.00 -0.33 4.84
CA ASP A 122 11.09 0.13 3.98
C ASP A 122 10.74 0.10 2.49
N ALA A 123 9.87 -0.84 2.08
CA ALA A 123 9.57 -1.11 0.68
C ALA A 123 8.07 -1.17 0.36
N GLU A 124 7.17 -1.31 1.33
CA GLU A 124 5.71 -1.24 1.14
C GLU A 124 5.14 -2.19 0.06
N THR A 125 5.78 -3.34 -0.20
CA THR A 125 5.36 -4.25 -1.29
C THR A 125 4.13 -5.08 -0.96
N GLY A 126 4.09 -5.71 0.22
CA GLY A 126 2.96 -6.52 0.68
C GLY A 126 2.71 -7.84 -0.09
N GLN A 127 3.72 -8.33 -0.82
CA GLN A 127 3.55 -9.45 -1.76
C GLN A 127 3.84 -10.84 -1.14
N VAL A 128 4.77 -10.93 -0.19
CA VAL A 128 5.28 -12.22 0.30
C VAL A 128 4.19 -13.10 0.93
N GLY A 129 3.25 -12.51 1.68
CA GLY A 129 2.13 -13.26 2.28
C GLY A 129 1.26 -13.93 1.21
N PRO A 130 0.68 -13.17 0.27
CA PRO A 130 -0.07 -13.75 -0.85
C PRO A 130 0.72 -14.74 -1.70
N GLU A 131 1.99 -14.46 -2.00
CA GLU A 131 2.84 -15.36 -2.78
C GLU A 131 3.08 -16.70 -2.06
N LEU A 132 3.31 -16.68 -0.74
CA LEU A 132 3.41 -17.88 0.09
C LEU A 132 2.13 -18.72 0.03
N ALA A 133 0.98 -18.06 0.12
CA ALA A 133 -0.30 -18.74 0.09
C ALA A 133 -0.57 -19.42 -1.26
N GLU A 134 -0.16 -18.82 -2.38
CA GLU A 134 -0.21 -19.47 -3.69
C GLU A 134 0.74 -20.67 -3.76
N MET A 135 2.01 -20.51 -3.36
CA MET A 135 3.02 -21.56 -3.45
C MET A 135 2.73 -22.76 -2.54
N LEU A 136 2.11 -22.52 -1.38
CA LEU A 136 1.70 -23.58 -0.44
C LEU A 136 0.27 -24.09 -0.70
N ASN A 137 -0.42 -23.52 -1.69
CA ASN A 137 -1.83 -23.80 -2.00
C ASN A 137 -2.76 -23.66 -0.78
N LEU A 138 -2.61 -22.57 -0.04
CA LEU A 138 -3.40 -22.25 1.15
C LEU A 138 -4.40 -21.11 0.86
N PRO A 139 -5.58 -21.10 1.52
CA PRO A 139 -6.42 -19.91 1.58
C PRO A 139 -5.67 -18.79 2.31
N GLN A 140 -6.05 -17.55 2.02
CA GLN A 140 -5.46 -16.38 2.67
C GLN A 140 -6.50 -15.34 3.09
N VAL A 141 -6.18 -14.56 4.12
CA VAL A 141 -6.84 -13.28 4.38
C VAL A 141 -5.77 -12.23 4.67
N THR A 142 -5.72 -11.18 3.85
CA THR A 142 -4.77 -10.07 3.99
C THR A 142 -5.35 -8.93 4.84
N GLY A 143 -4.50 -8.21 5.56
CA GLY A 143 -4.89 -7.00 6.28
C GLY A 143 -5.72 -7.27 7.55
N VAL A 144 -5.40 -8.35 8.26
CA VAL A 144 -6.12 -8.79 9.47
C VAL A 144 -5.77 -7.89 10.66
N SER A 145 -6.79 -7.28 11.26
CA SER A 145 -6.68 -6.47 12.50
C SER A 145 -7.21 -7.17 13.74
N ARG A 146 -7.87 -8.32 13.60
CA ARG A 146 -8.31 -9.19 14.70
C ARG A 146 -8.45 -10.61 14.20
N ILE A 147 -8.11 -11.59 15.04
CA ILE A 147 -8.25 -13.01 14.74
C ILE A 147 -8.73 -13.78 15.96
N GLU A 148 -9.66 -14.69 15.73
CA GLU A 148 -10.16 -15.65 16.72
C GLU A 148 -10.16 -17.04 16.12
N ILE A 149 -9.52 -17.99 16.82
CA ILE A 149 -9.45 -19.38 16.37
C ILE A 149 -10.60 -20.15 17.01
N SER A 150 -11.28 -20.97 16.21
CA SER A 150 -12.30 -21.91 16.68
C SER A 150 -11.74 -22.87 17.74
N GLU A 151 -12.61 -23.36 18.64
CA GLU A 151 -12.20 -24.34 19.67
C GLU A 151 -11.60 -25.62 19.07
N ALA A 152 -12.06 -26.02 17.89
CA ALA A 152 -11.55 -27.18 17.15
C ALA A 152 -10.17 -26.93 16.52
N GLY A 153 -9.77 -25.66 16.33
CA GLY A 153 -8.53 -25.29 15.64
C GLY A 153 -8.55 -25.56 14.14
N ASP A 154 -9.73 -25.70 13.52
CA ASP A 154 -9.90 -26.01 12.10
C ASP A 154 -10.29 -24.79 11.25
N SER A 155 -10.56 -23.66 11.90
CA SER A 155 -11.03 -22.42 11.28
C SER A 155 -10.72 -21.21 12.14
N ALA A 156 -10.65 -20.05 11.50
CA ALA A 156 -10.46 -18.74 12.11
C ALA A 156 -11.53 -17.74 11.63
N THR A 157 -12.06 -16.96 12.57
CA THR A 157 -12.85 -15.76 12.28
C THR A 157 -11.94 -14.55 12.40
N VAL A 158 -11.89 -13.72 11.36
CA VAL A 158 -10.98 -12.57 11.29
C VAL A 158 -11.69 -11.30 10.89
N THR A 159 -11.27 -10.18 11.48
CA THR A 159 -11.59 -8.83 10.99
C THR A 159 -10.51 -8.40 10.02
N ARG A 160 -10.87 -8.19 8.76
CA ARG A 160 -10.01 -7.64 7.70
C ARG A 160 -10.32 -6.16 7.49
N LEU A 161 -9.28 -5.33 7.48
CA LEU A 161 -9.41 -3.91 7.09
C LEU A 161 -9.50 -3.79 5.56
N ASN A 162 -10.41 -2.94 5.08
CA ASN A 162 -10.58 -2.60 3.67
C ASN A 162 -10.49 -1.09 3.46
N ASP A 163 -10.39 -0.68 2.20
CA ASP A 163 -10.25 0.73 1.80
C ASP A 163 -11.40 1.64 2.27
N ASP A 164 -12.61 1.08 2.49
CA ASP A 164 -13.82 1.81 2.90
C ASP A 164 -14.51 1.25 4.15
N GLY A 165 -13.81 0.42 4.94
CA GLY A 165 -14.43 -0.22 6.10
C GLY A 165 -13.67 -1.45 6.61
N HIS A 166 -14.41 -2.49 6.99
CA HIS A 166 -13.87 -3.79 7.37
C HIS A 166 -14.82 -4.94 6.99
N GLN A 167 -14.29 -6.15 7.01
CA GLN A 167 -15.04 -7.39 6.78
C GLN A 167 -14.78 -8.39 7.92
N GLU A 168 -15.84 -9.08 8.34
CA GLU A 168 -15.74 -10.28 9.16
C GLU A 168 -15.71 -11.49 8.24
N ILE A 169 -14.69 -12.32 8.38
CA ILE A 169 -14.37 -13.38 7.43
C ILE A 169 -14.12 -14.69 8.19
N LEU A 170 -14.75 -15.76 7.72
CA LEU A 170 -14.45 -17.14 8.14
C LEU A 170 -13.45 -17.77 7.17
N CYS A 171 -12.32 -18.25 7.69
CA CYS A 171 -11.25 -18.88 6.92
C CYS A 171 -10.95 -20.27 7.48
N PRO A 172 -10.96 -21.35 6.67
CA PRO A 172 -10.55 -22.68 7.12
C PRO A 172 -9.02 -22.74 7.32
N LEU A 173 -8.57 -23.56 8.27
CA LEU A 173 -7.15 -23.84 8.51
C LEU A 173 -6.73 -25.18 7.86
N PRO A 174 -5.50 -25.29 7.33
CA PRO A 174 -4.41 -24.30 7.42
C PRO A 174 -4.58 -23.09 6.50
N ALA A 175 -4.07 -21.92 6.93
CA ALA A 175 -4.20 -20.66 6.17
C ALA A 175 -3.01 -19.70 6.35
N VAL A 176 -2.91 -18.74 5.43
CA VAL A 176 -1.98 -17.61 5.52
C VAL A 176 -2.73 -16.32 5.90
N PHE A 177 -2.20 -15.57 6.85
CA PHE A 177 -2.73 -14.27 7.25
C PHE A 177 -1.66 -13.18 7.15
N THR A 178 -2.07 -11.96 6.79
CA THR A 178 -1.18 -10.80 6.94
C THR A 178 -1.67 -9.86 8.02
N ALA A 179 -0.78 -9.51 8.96
CA ALA A 179 -1.05 -8.68 10.11
C ALA A 179 -1.10 -7.20 9.72
N ALA A 180 -2.26 -6.58 9.93
CA ALA A 180 -2.43 -5.14 9.89
C ALA A 180 -2.27 -4.52 11.29
N GLU A 181 -2.33 -3.19 11.34
CA GLU A 181 -2.33 -2.45 12.59
C GLU A 181 -3.50 -2.86 13.50
N GLY A 182 -3.19 -3.16 14.75
CA GLY A 182 -4.18 -3.44 15.80
C GLY A 182 -4.42 -4.93 16.08
N ILE A 183 -3.84 -5.84 15.30
CA ILE A 183 -3.98 -7.29 15.55
C ILE A 183 -3.34 -7.72 16.87
N GLY A 184 -2.28 -7.04 17.29
CA GLY A 184 -1.56 -7.30 18.53
C GLY A 184 -0.94 -6.02 19.08
N PRO A 185 -0.61 -5.98 20.38
CA PRO A 185 -0.01 -4.81 20.99
C PRO A 185 1.40 -4.56 20.46
N GLU A 186 1.75 -3.29 20.29
CA GLU A 186 3.09 -2.84 19.91
C GLU A 186 3.98 -2.75 21.16
N ILE A 187 4.70 -3.84 21.46
CA ILE A 187 5.56 -3.97 22.64
C ILE A 187 6.98 -4.38 22.26
N TYR A 188 7.95 -3.94 23.07
CA TYR A 188 9.36 -4.24 22.91
C TYR A 188 9.85 -5.06 24.10
N PRO A 189 10.73 -6.07 23.88
CA PRO A 189 11.24 -6.88 24.98
C PRO A 189 12.18 -6.09 25.88
N SER A 190 12.18 -6.41 27.16
CA SER A 190 13.17 -5.94 28.11
C SER A 190 14.53 -6.60 27.86
N ARG A 191 15.59 -6.02 28.41
CA ARG A 191 16.94 -6.61 28.31
C ARG A 191 17.02 -8.02 28.89
N GLU A 192 16.34 -8.28 30.00
CA GLU A 192 16.30 -9.62 30.63
C GLU A 192 15.60 -10.64 29.74
N GLN A 193 14.51 -10.23 29.07
CA GLN A 193 13.81 -11.09 28.11
C GLN A 193 14.70 -11.42 26.90
N MET A 194 15.48 -10.44 26.42
CA MET A 194 16.45 -10.65 25.34
C MET A 194 17.54 -11.66 25.73
N GLU A 195 18.15 -11.48 26.91
CA GLU A 195 19.20 -12.39 27.42
C GLU A 195 18.67 -13.82 27.60
N ALA A 196 17.43 -13.98 28.08
CA ALA A 196 16.79 -15.30 28.20
C ALA A 196 16.49 -15.94 26.83
N ALA A 197 16.17 -15.15 25.81
CA ALA A 197 15.83 -15.63 24.49
C ALA A 197 17.04 -16.16 23.70
N GLU A 198 18.27 -15.75 24.04
CA GLU A 198 19.49 -16.24 23.38
C GLU A 198 19.67 -17.76 23.50
N ALA A 199 19.16 -18.36 24.59
CA ALA A 199 19.24 -19.79 24.83
C ALA A 199 18.18 -20.61 24.06
N LYS A 200 17.20 -19.95 23.45
CA LYS A 200 16.13 -20.64 22.70
C LYS A 200 16.64 -21.17 21.36
N PRO A 201 16.12 -22.31 20.88
CA PRO A 201 16.64 -22.96 19.69
C PRO A 201 16.35 -22.14 18.43
N ILE A 202 17.38 -21.99 17.59
CA ILE A 202 17.26 -21.45 16.23
C ILE A 202 17.93 -22.45 15.29
N GLU A 203 17.17 -22.99 14.35
CA GLU A 203 17.69 -23.80 13.25
C GLU A 203 18.14 -22.88 12.12
N THR A 204 19.37 -23.04 11.64
CA THR A 204 19.87 -22.30 10.47
C THR A 204 19.86 -23.22 9.25
N LEU A 205 19.21 -22.76 8.19
CA LEU A 205 19.04 -23.49 6.93
C LEU A 205 19.75 -22.76 5.78
N SER A 206 20.52 -23.51 5.00
CA SER A 206 21.11 -23.08 3.75
C SER A 206 20.18 -23.37 2.56
N ALA A 207 20.54 -22.92 1.35
CA ALA A 207 19.73 -23.17 0.17
C ALA A 207 19.61 -24.67 -0.16
N VAL A 208 20.67 -25.44 0.10
CA VAL A 208 20.68 -26.90 -0.14
C VAL A 208 19.91 -27.70 0.91
N ASP A 209 19.64 -27.10 2.08
CA ASP A 209 18.82 -27.74 3.13
C ASP A 209 17.32 -27.65 2.84
N ILE A 210 16.90 -26.78 1.91
CA ILE A 210 15.49 -26.56 1.57
C ILE A 210 15.14 -27.03 0.16
N SER A 211 16.11 -27.12 -0.76
CA SER A 211 15.88 -27.60 -2.12
C SER A 211 17.14 -28.20 -2.74
N SER A 212 16.92 -29.22 -3.58
CA SER A 212 17.97 -29.76 -4.46
C SER A 212 18.21 -28.89 -5.71
N ASP A 213 17.24 -28.07 -6.08
CA ASP A 213 17.35 -27.06 -7.12
C ASP A 213 17.38 -25.66 -6.48
N THR A 214 18.53 -25.01 -6.56
CA THR A 214 18.76 -23.69 -5.98
C THR A 214 18.77 -22.57 -7.02
N GLU A 215 18.63 -22.89 -8.32
CA GLU A 215 18.63 -21.88 -9.39
C GLU A 215 17.49 -20.86 -9.23
N PRO A 216 16.26 -21.25 -8.82
CA PRO A 216 15.17 -20.31 -8.62
C PRO A 216 15.27 -19.44 -7.35
N LEU A 217 16.40 -19.40 -6.66
CA LEU A 217 16.62 -18.66 -5.41
C LEU A 217 17.55 -17.45 -5.64
N GLY A 218 17.44 -16.42 -4.80
CA GLY A 218 18.30 -15.23 -4.92
C GLY A 218 18.07 -14.46 -6.22
N VAL A 219 19.09 -13.71 -6.65
CA VAL A 219 19.06 -12.90 -7.88
C VAL A 219 18.64 -13.70 -9.12
N SER A 220 19.09 -14.96 -9.28
CA SER A 220 18.73 -15.76 -10.45
C SER A 220 17.24 -16.13 -10.48
N GLY A 221 16.63 -16.26 -9.31
CA GLY A 221 15.20 -16.50 -9.14
C GLY A 221 14.33 -15.26 -9.19
N SER A 222 14.93 -14.06 -9.13
CA SER A 222 14.23 -12.77 -9.07
C SER A 222 13.77 -12.33 -10.46
N PRO A 223 12.47 -12.30 -10.75
CA PRO A 223 11.96 -11.74 -11.99
C PRO A 223 12.06 -10.21 -12.07
N THR A 224 12.40 -9.50 -11.00
CA THR A 224 12.58 -8.04 -11.01
C THR A 224 13.98 -7.61 -10.59
N TRP A 225 14.42 -6.44 -11.06
CA TRP A 225 15.65 -5.82 -10.57
C TRP A 225 15.53 -4.30 -10.46
N VAL A 226 16.39 -3.73 -9.62
CA VAL A 226 16.44 -2.30 -9.33
C VAL A 226 17.40 -1.61 -10.30
N GLY A 227 16.91 -0.59 -10.99
CA GLY A 227 17.70 0.35 -11.78
C GLY A 227 18.46 1.37 -10.93
N GLU A 228 18.92 2.45 -11.53
CA GLU A 228 19.64 3.50 -10.80
C GLU A 228 18.67 4.31 -9.92
N VAL A 229 18.87 4.28 -8.61
CA VAL A 229 18.03 4.99 -7.64
C VAL A 229 18.37 6.48 -7.59
N TYR A 230 17.37 7.31 -7.33
CA TYR A 230 17.56 8.75 -7.13
C TYR A 230 16.77 9.26 -5.93
N SER A 231 17.31 10.29 -5.29
CA SER A 231 16.67 10.97 -4.17
C SER A 231 15.55 11.88 -4.65
N THR A 232 14.44 11.88 -3.91
CA THR A 232 13.35 12.84 -4.03
C THR A 232 13.24 13.69 -2.76
N GLU A 233 14.37 14.01 -2.13
CA GLU A 233 14.38 14.98 -1.02
C GLU A 233 13.71 16.28 -1.46
N SER A 234 12.50 16.51 -0.96
CA SER A 234 11.75 17.74 -1.21
C SER A 234 12.39 18.85 -0.38
N THR A 235 12.95 19.86 -1.04
CA THR A 235 13.31 21.10 -0.35
C THR A 235 12.03 21.86 -0.02
N ARG A 236 11.71 21.96 1.26
CA ARG A 236 10.58 22.77 1.75
C ARG A 236 11.01 24.21 1.92
N ASP A 237 10.15 25.16 1.56
CA ASP A 237 10.44 26.59 1.69
C ASP A 237 10.78 26.99 3.15
N GLY A 238 10.13 26.35 4.12
CA GLY A 238 10.39 26.57 5.56
C GLY A 238 10.10 28.00 6.03
N VAL A 239 9.21 28.73 5.34
CA VAL A 239 8.89 30.12 5.69
C VAL A 239 7.93 30.15 6.87
N ILE A 240 8.38 30.70 7.99
CA ILE A 240 7.62 30.74 9.25
C ILE A 240 7.12 32.15 9.55
N ILE A 241 5.80 32.31 9.53
CA ILE A 241 5.04 33.48 9.97
C ILE A 241 4.87 33.38 11.50
N ARG A 242 5.27 34.43 12.21
CA ARG A 242 5.29 34.49 13.67
C ARG A 242 5.10 35.93 14.13
N ASP A 243 4.72 36.11 15.40
CA ASP A 243 4.64 37.40 16.08
C ASP A 243 3.71 38.42 15.38
N LEU A 244 2.63 37.93 14.77
CA LEU A 244 1.60 38.73 14.09
C LEU A 244 0.20 38.38 14.62
N PRO A 245 -0.74 39.35 14.61
CA PRO A 245 -2.17 39.07 14.74
C PRO A 245 -2.66 38.03 13.71
N ALA A 246 -3.71 37.30 14.06
CA ALA A 246 -4.22 36.19 13.26
C ALA A 246 -4.61 36.58 11.83
N ASP A 247 -5.27 37.73 11.66
CA ASP A 247 -5.69 38.30 10.38
C ASP A 247 -4.49 38.69 9.49
N GLU A 248 -3.47 39.33 10.07
CA GLU A 248 -2.24 39.68 9.34
C GLU A 248 -1.45 38.43 8.93
N ALA A 249 -1.36 37.44 9.82
CA ALA A 249 -0.69 36.16 9.53
C ALA A 249 -1.39 35.40 8.40
N VAL A 250 -2.72 35.34 8.44
CA VAL A 250 -3.55 34.73 7.39
C VAL A 250 -3.41 35.48 6.07
N ALA A 251 -3.42 36.82 6.07
CA ALA A 251 -3.23 37.60 4.85
C ALA A 251 -1.88 37.31 4.18
N GLN A 252 -0.80 37.19 4.97
CA GLN A 252 0.51 36.79 4.43
C GLN A 252 0.53 35.37 3.88
N LEU A 253 -0.16 34.42 4.54
CA LEU A 253 -0.30 33.06 4.04
C LEU A 253 -1.08 33.03 2.71
N MET A 254 -2.22 33.72 2.64
CA MET A 254 -3.06 33.77 1.44
C MET A 254 -2.31 34.31 0.23
N ALA A 255 -1.56 35.41 0.40
CA ALA A 255 -0.74 35.96 -0.69
C ALA A 255 0.31 34.95 -1.23
N ARG A 256 0.82 34.06 -0.36
CA ARG A 256 1.77 33.01 -0.75
C ARG A 256 1.09 31.82 -1.42
N LEU A 257 -0.10 31.44 -0.96
CA LEU A 257 -0.89 30.39 -1.60
C LEU A 257 -1.37 30.82 -2.99
N GLU A 258 -1.72 32.10 -3.15
CA GLU A 258 -2.07 32.69 -4.45
C GLU A 258 -0.87 32.69 -5.41
N SER A 259 0.32 33.05 -4.95
CA SER A 259 1.52 33.03 -5.81
C SER A 259 1.93 31.62 -6.24
N ARG A 260 1.51 30.60 -5.49
CA ARG A 260 1.67 29.17 -5.81
C ARG A 260 0.55 28.62 -6.70
N GLY A 261 -0.49 29.40 -7.02
CA GLY A 261 -1.59 28.97 -7.89
C GLY A 261 -2.55 27.96 -7.27
N VAL A 262 -2.59 27.85 -5.93
CA VAL A 262 -3.34 26.82 -5.21
C VAL A 262 -4.87 26.95 -5.38
N PHE A 263 -5.36 28.16 -5.65
CA PHE A 263 -6.78 28.48 -5.83
C PHE A 263 -7.23 28.56 -7.31
N GLY A 264 -6.59 27.83 -8.22
CA GLY A 264 -6.99 27.82 -9.64
C GLY A 264 -8.45 27.36 -9.86
N ASP A 265 -9.08 27.81 -10.95
CA ASP A 265 -10.53 27.74 -11.26
C ASP A 265 -11.15 26.33 -11.45
N ARG A 266 -10.43 25.25 -11.17
CA ARG A 266 -10.94 23.88 -11.33
C ARG A 266 -11.77 23.47 -10.12
N ARG A 267 -12.96 22.93 -10.35
CA ARG A 267 -13.86 22.42 -9.29
C ARG A 267 -13.27 21.18 -8.61
N ALA A 268 -13.62 20.93 -7.35
CA ALA A 268 -13.15 19.75 -6.61
C ALA A 268 -13.67 18.40 -7.14
N ASP A 269 -14.77 18.38 -7.90
CA ASP A 269 -15.37 17.17 -8.48
C ASP A 269 -14.84 16.82 -9.89
N GLU A 270 -14.03 17.68 -10.50
CA GLU A 270 -13.36 17.39 -11.77
C GLU A 270 -12.15 16.49 -11.54
N ILE A 271 -12.21 15.25 -12.03
CA ILE A 271 -11.05 14.35 -12.10
C ILE A 271 -9.99 15.03 -12.98
N PRO A 272 -8.76 15.26 -12.48
CA PRO A 272 -7.67 15.76 -13.29
C PRO A 272 -7.55 14.92 -14.56
N SER A 273 -7.55 15.60 -15.71
CA SER A 273 -7.42 14.95 -17.01
C SER A 273 -6.33 15.59 -17.84
N ASP A 274 -5.53 14.73 -18.47
CA ASP A 274 -4.61 15.10 -19.53
C ASP A 274 -5.31 15.00 -20.90
N PRO A 275 -4.85 15.76 -21.90
CA PRO A 275 -5.29 15.58 -23.28
C PRO A 275 -5.17 14.12 -23.70
N ARG A 276 -6.17 13.63 -24.44
CA ARG A 276 -6.19 12.25 -24.90
C ARG A 276 -5.11 12.00 -25.96
N ASP A 277 -4.34 10.93 -25.79
CA ASP A 277 -3.39 10.45 -26.80
C ASP A 277 -4.08 9.68 -27.94
N VAL A 278 -3.36 9.47 -29.04
CA VAL A 278 -3.88 8.74 -30.20
C VAL A 278 -4.00 7.24 -29.88
N ARG A 279 -5.22 6.72 -29.94
CA ARG A 279 -5.51 5.29 -29.72
C ARG A 279 -4.85 4.41 -30.78
N GLN A 280 -4.36 3.24 -30.36
CA GLN A 280 -3.74 2.24 -31.24
C GLN A 280 -4.45 0.88 -31.11
N PRO A 281 -5.72 0.76 -31.55
CA PRO A 281 -6.55 -0.42 -31.27
C PRO A 281 -6.05 -1.73 -31.91
N GLU A 282 -5.20 -1.64 -32.95
CA GLU A 282 -4.59 -2.77 -33.64
C GLU A 282 -3.16 -3.08 -33.18
N GLY A 283 -2.66 -2.44 -32.10
CA GLY A 283 -1.27 -2.43 -31.63
C GLY A 283 -0.41 -3.65 -32.02
N ALA A 284 0.80 -3.38 -32.52
CA ALA A 284 1.72 -4.41 -33.01
C ALA A 284 2.25 -5.35 -31.91
N ASN A 285 2.17 -4.93 -30.64
CA ASN A 285 2.53 -5.69 -29.46
C ASN A 285 1.27 -6.08 -28.64
N GLY A 286 1.39 -7.07 -27.76
CA GLY A 286 0.29 -7.51 -26.89
C GLY A 286 -0.33 -6.35 -26.08
N GLY A 287 -1.55 -6.53 -25.57
CA GLY A 287 -2.27 -5.46 -24.87
C GLY A 287 -1.60 -4.99 -23.58
N THR A 288 -1.70 -3.69 -23.26
CA THR A 288 -1.47 -3.15 -21.92
C THR A 288 -2.77 -3.23 -21.15
N TRP A 289 -2.85 -4.17 -20.21
CA TRP A 289 -4.09 -4.48 -19.46
C TRP A 289 -4.19 -3.66 -18.19
N ILE A 290 -5.38 -3.09 -17.95
CA ILE A 290 -5.76 -2.44 -16.70
C ILE A 290 -6.78 -3.32 -15.99
N VAL A 291 -6.48 -3.80 -14.79
CA VAL A 291 -7.50 -4.47 -13.97
C VAL A 291 -8.39 -3.42 -13.35
N ALA A 292 -9.61 -3.30 -13.87
CA ALA A 292 -10.59 -2.32 -13.42
C ALA A 292 -11.21 -2.76 -12.10
N GLU A 293 -11.21 -1.85 -11.13
CA GLU A 293 -11.88 -2.06 -9.85
C GLU A 293 -13.15 -1.23 -9.73
N THR A 294 -14.18 -1.84 -9.14
CA THR A 294 -15.41 -1.17 -8.74
C THR A 294 -15.54 -1.13 -7.24
N LEU A 295 -16.04 -0.02 -6.70
CA LEU A 295 -16.39 0.14 -5.29
C LEU A 295 -17.78 0.77 -5.20
N ARG A 296 -18.69 0.15 -4.42
CA ARG A 296 -20.08 0.59 -4.27
C ARG A 296 -20.80 0.86 -5.61
N GLY A 297 -20.59 -0.03 -6.59
CA GLY A 297 -21.22 0.06 -7.92
C GLY A 297 -20.70 1.18 -8.81
N ARG A 298 -19.50 1.71 -8.54
CA ARG A 298 -18.84 2.72 -9.39
C ARG A 298 -17.40 2.29 -9.69
N VAL A 299 -16.89 2.64 -10.86
CA VAL A 299 -15.46 2.46 -11.18
C VAL A 299 -14.63 3.32 -10.22
N ARG A 300 -13.60 2.73 -9.59
CA ARG A 300 -12.68 3.49 -8.73
C ARG A 300 -11.87 4.48 -9.59
N PRO A 301 -11.64 5.73 -9.14
CA PRO A 301 -10.93 6.74 -9.94
C PRO A 301 -9.53 6.29 -10.40
N VAL A 302 -8.78 5.56 -9.58
CA VAL A 302 -7.47 4.98 -9.94
C VAL A 302 -7.52 4.09 -11.20
N THR A 303 -8.65 3.44 -11.50
CA THR A 303 -8.82 2.70 -12.76
C THR A 303 -8.76 3.65 -13.96
N LEU A 304 -9.38 4.82 -13.85
CA LEU A 304 -9.41 5.84 -14.90
C LEU A 304 -8.05 6.53 -15.04
N GLU A 305 -7.36 6.77 -13.93
CA GLU A 305 -5.98 7.26 -13.91
C GLU A 305 -5.03 6.30 -14.64
N LEU A 306 -5.15 4.99 -14.36
CA LEU A 306 -4.36 3.94 -15.03
C LEU A 306 -4.66 3.85 -16.53
N LEU A 307 -5.92 3.97 -16.95
CA LEU A 307 -6.27 4.00 -18.37
C LEU A 307 -5.68 5.22 -19.09
N GLY A 308 -5.65 6.38 -18.43
CA GLY A 308 -5.02 7.59 -18.96
C GLY A 308 -3.52 7.40 -19.13
N GLU A 309 -2.83 6.96 -18.08
CA GLU A 309 -1.37 6.77 -18.11
C GLU A 309 -0.95 5.64 -19.07
N ALA A 310 -1.75 4.58 -19.17
CA ALA A 310 -1.47 3.48 -20.10
C ALA A 310 -1.53 3.90 -21.56
N GLN A 311 -2.26 4.97 -21.93
CA GLN A 311 -2.24 5.48 -23.32
C GLN A 311 -0.88 6.05 -23.71
N LYS A 312 -0.23 6.79 -22.78
CA LYS A 312 1.11 7.35 -22.98
C LYS A 312 2.12 6.24 -23.22
N PHE A 313 2.10 5.24 -22.34
CA PHE A 313 2.96 4.07 -22.41
C PHE A 313 2.69 3.23 -23.67
N ALA A 314 1.42 2.88 -23.93
CA ALA A 314 1.02 2.05 -25.06
C ALA A 314 1.42 2.69 -26.40
N SER A 315 1.33 4.02 -26.50
CA SER A 315 1.74 4.77 -27.69
C SER A 315 3.25 4.65 -27.97
N CYS A 316 4.08 4.62 -26.92
CA CYS A 316 5.54 4.48 -27.04
C CYS A 316 5.95 3.08 -27.50
N VAL A 317 5.25 2.04 -27.05
CA VAL A 317 5.61 0.64 -27.32
C VAL A 317 4.78 0.01 -28.43
N GLY A 318 3.82 0.74 -29.02
CA GLY A 318 2.94 0.21 -30.05
C GLY A 318 2.01 -0.90 -29.56
N SER A 319 1.56 -0.83 -28.30
CA SER A 319 0.51 -1.71 -27.76
C SER A 319 -0.85 -1.02 -27.79
N ARG A 320 -1.92 -1.79 -27.55
CA ARG A 320 -3.27 -1.28 -27.34
C ARG A 320 -3.64 -1.29 -25.85
N VAL A 321 -4.54 -0.42 -25.42
CA VAL A 321 -4.96 -0.35 -24.01
C VAL A 321 -6.21 -1.20 -23.81
N GLU A 322 -6.20 -2.13 -22.87
CA GLU A 322 -7.34 -3.02 -22.62
C GLU A 322 -7.72 -2.99 -21.14
N ALA A 323 -9.00 -3.16 -20.82
CA ALA A 323 -9.47 -3.23 -19.44
C ALA A 323 -9.97 -4.64 -19.10
N MET A 324 -9.61 -5.17 -17.94
CA MET A 324 -10.13 -6.39 -17.36
C MET A 324 -11.17 -6.02 -16.31
N LEU A 325 -12.45 -6.33 -16.56
CA LEU A 325 -13.57 -6.01 -15.68
C LEU A 325 -14.19 -7.31 -15.14
N ILE A 326 -14.03 -7.55 -13.84
CA ILE A 326 -14.40 -8.81 -13.16
C ILE A 326 -15.31 -8.50 -11.96
N GLY A 327 -16.49 -9.12 -11.89
CA GLY A 327 -17.50 -8.80 -10.88
C GLY A 327 -18.89 -9.33 -11.20
N HIS A 328 -19.92 -8.71 -10.61
CA HIS A 328 -21.34 -9.04 -10.85
C HIS A 328 -22.15 -7.78 -11.18
N GLY A 329 -22.93 -7.81 -12.28
CA GLY A 329 -23.80 -6.69 -12.66
C GLY A 329 -23.02 -5.45 -13.08
N ILE A 330 -21.87 -5.66 -13.71
CA ILE A 330 -20.82 -4.65 -13.97
C ILE A 330 -20.77 -4.20 -15.42
N ARG A 331 -21.54 -4.82 -16.32
CA ARG A 331 -21.54 -4.51 -17.76
C ARG A 331 -21.79 -3.03 -18.07
N ASP A 332 -22.54 -2.32 -17.23
CA ASP A 332 -22.84 -0.89 -17.43
C ASP A 332 -21.60 0.02 -17.34
N HIS A 333 -20.49 -0.45 -16.74
CA HIS A 333 -19.23 0.28 -16.66
C HIS A 333 -18.39 0.23 -17.95
N VAL A 334 -18.73 -0.64 -18.91
CA VAL A 334 -17.98 -0.81 -20.16
C VAL A 334 -17.84 0.50 -20.94
N GLY A 335 -18.92 1.29 -21.02
CA GLY A 335 -18.92 2.57 -21.71
C GLY A 335 -18.02 3.61 -21.04
N GLU A 336 -17.97 3.61 -19.71
CA GLU A 336 -17.09 4.48 -18.93
C GLU A 336 -15.61 4.14 -19.17
N LEU A 337 -15.24 2.86 -19.07
CA LEU A 337 -13.86 2.42 -19.32
C LEU A 337 -13.40 2.73 -20.76
N THR A 338 -14.31 2.56 -21.74
CA THR A 338 -14.05 2.93 -23.14
C THR A 338 -13.80 4.42 -23.29
N ALA A 339 -14.66 5.23 -22.66
CA ALA A 339 -14.55 6.68 -22.69
C ALA A 339 -13.21 7.16 -22.10
N TYR A 340 -12.66 6.47 -21.11
CA TYR A 340 -11.38 6.80 -20.48
C TYR A 340 -10.14 6.12 -21.07
N GLY A 341 -10.27 5.39 -22.20
CA GLY A 341 -9.08 4.93 -22.92
C GLY A 341 -9.09 3.49 -23.41
N ALA A 342 -9.97 2.63 -22.88
CA ALA A 342 -9.93 1.22 -23.22
C ALA A 342 -10.31 0.96 -24.70
N ASP A 343 -9.42 0.30 -25.43
CA ASP A 343 -9.60 -0.30 -26.77
C ASP A 343 -10.46 -1.54 -26.78
N CYS A 344 -10.41 -2.31 -25.71
CA CYS A 344 -11.29 -3.46 -25.50
C CYS A 344 -11.52 -3.63 -24.01
N VAL A 345 -12.73 -4.02 -23.62
CA VAL A 345 -13.05 -4.44 -22.26
C VAL A 345 -13.27 -5.94 -22.23
N HIS A 346 -12.40 -6.67 -21.53
CA HIS A 346 -12.57 -8.07 -21.21
C HIS A 346 -13.46 -8.22 -19.98
N LEU A 347 -14.57 -8.93 -20.13
CA LEU A 347 -15.64 -8.95 -19.14
C LEU A 347 -15.86 -10.35 -18.56
N ALA A 348 -15.70 -10.49 -17.24
CA ALA A 348 -16.15 -11.64 -16.47
C ALA A 348 -17.26 -11.19 -15.51
N ASP A 349 -18.52 -11.35 -15.92
CA ASP A 349 -19.70 -10.97 -15.13
C ASP A 349 -20.47 -12.21 -14.67
N ALA A 350 -20.43 -12.51 -13.37
CA ALA A 350 -21.10 -13.68 -12.80
C ALA A 350 -21.58 -13.42 -11.36
N PRO A 351 -22.72 -13.99 -10.92
CA PRO A 351 -23.19 -13.85 -9.53
C PRO A 351 -22.18 -14.29 -8.47
N LYS A 352 -21.35 -15.32 -8.76
CA LYS A 352 -20.28 -15.76 -7.86
C LYS A 352 -19.17 -14.72 -7.62
N LEU A 353 -19.14 -13.66 -8.42
CA LEU A 353 -18.15 -12.57 -8.36
C LEU A 353 -18.77 -11.28 -7.78
N GLU A 354 -19.89 -11.37 -7.07
CA GLU A 354 -20.52 -10.22 -6.39
C GLU A 354 -19.59 -9.60 -5.34
N HIS A 355 -18.80 -10.44 -4.68
CA HIS A 355 -17.76 -10.00 -3.76
C HIS A 355 -16.40 -10.45 -4.28
N TYR A 356 -15.38 -9.63 -3.99
CA TYR A 356 -14.01 -9.99 -4.27
C TYR A 356 -13.64 -11.28 -3.54
N ASP A 357 -13.13 -12.26 -4.29
CA ASP A 357 -12.51 -13.47 -3.77
C ASP A 357 -11.16 -13.67 -4.46
N THR A 358 -10.10 -13.81 -3.66
CA THR A 358 -8.72 -13.91 -4.15
C THR A 358 -8.55 -15.05 -5.16
N GLU A 359 -9.11 -16.23 -4.89
CA GLU A 359 -8.87 -17.42 -5.70
C GLU A 359 -9.64 -17.39 -7.01
N LEU A 360 -10.92 -16.98 -6.95
CA LEU A 360 -11.75 -16.84 -8.14
C LEU A 360 -11.17 -15.78 -9.09
N TYR A 361 -10.81 -14.60 -8.56
CA TYR A 361 -10.23 -13.51 -9.36
C TYR A 361 -8.85 -13.88 -9.92
N THR A 362 -8.00 -14.53 -9.12
CA THR A 362 -6.69 -15.03 -9.58
C THR A 362 -6.88 -16.06 -10.70
N GLY A 363 -7.85 -16.97 -10.57
CA GLY A 363 -8.15 -17.97 -11.59
C GLY A 363 -8.60 -17.37 -12.92
N ILE A 364 -9.41 -16.32 -12.90
CA ILE A 364 -9.84 -15.60 -14.11
C ILE A 364 -8.65 -14.88 -14.75
N LEU A 365 -7.95 -14.04 -13.97
CA LEU A 365 -6.90 -13.19 -14.50
C LEU A 365 -5.69 -14.01 -15.00
N ALA A 366 -5.28 -15.05 -14.26
CA ALA A 366 -4.15 -15.89 -14.67
C ALA A 366 -4.43 -16.63 -15.99
N ARG A 367 -5.60 -17.27 -16.12
CA ARG A 367 -6.00 -17.94 -17.37
C ARG A 367 -6.07 -16.97 -18.55
N ALA A 368 -6.56 -15.76 -18.32
CA ALA A 368 -6.62 -14.73 -19.34
C ALA A 368 -5.21 -14.31 -19.79
N ILE A 369 -4.29 -14.08 -18.85
CA ILE A 369 -2.89 -13.75 -19.15
C ILE A 369 -2.21 -14.88 -19.94
N GLU A 370 -2.41 -16.13 -19.54
CA GLU A 370 -1.86 -17.29 -20.26
C GLU A 370 -2.44 -17.44 -21.67
N ALA A 371 -3.72 -17.10 -21.87
CA ALA A 371 -4.38 -17.24 -23.16
C ALA A 371 -4.04 -16.11 -24.15
N HIS A 372 -3.84 -14.89 -23.65
CA HIS A 372 -3.73 -13.69 -24.48
C HIS A 372 -2.34 -13.06 -24.51
N HIS A 373 -1.44 -13.45 -23.60
CA HIS A 373 -0.06 -12.97 -23.51
C HIS A 373 0.06 -11.44 -23.65
N PRO A 374 -0.56 -10.66 -22.74
CA PRO A 374 -0.46 -9.20 -22.77
C PRO A 374 0.98 -8.72 -22.65
N TYR A 375 1.21 -7.46 -22.99
CA TYR A 375 2.50 -6.80 -22.82
C TYR A 375 2.76 -6.42 -21.36
N ALA A 376 1.75 -5.86 -20.71
CA ALA A 376 1.80 -5.46 -19.31
C ALA A 376 0.43 -5.64 -18.65
N VAL A 377 0.41 -5.81 -17.33
CA VAL A 377 -0.80 -5.86 -16.51
C VAL A 377 -0.63 -4.89 -15.34
N LEU A 378 -1.42 -3.83 -15.34
CA LEU A 378 -1.40 -2.78 -14.32
C LEU A 378 -2.66 -2.90 -13.46
N ILE A 379 -2.47 -2.82 -12.15
CA ILE A 379 -3.51 -3.10 -11.16
C ILE A 379 -3.53 -1.93 -10.16
N PRO A 380 -4.69 -1.43 -9.72
CA PRO A 380 -4.76 -0.52 -8.59
C PRO A 380 -4.06 -1.08 -7.35
N SER A 381 -3.27 -0.28 -6.63
CA SER A 381 -2.58 -0.68 -5.39
C SER A 381 -3.49 -0.58 -4.16
N THR A 382 -4.73 -1.02 -4.30
CA THR A 382 -5.74 -1.09 -3.22
C THR A 382 -5.52 -2.32 -2.35
N VAL A 383 -6.32 -2.47 -1.29
CA VAL A 383 -6.29 -3.67 -0.45
C VAL A 383 -6.53 -4.93 -1.28
N ASN A 384 -7.49 -4.91 -2.22
CA ASN A 384 -7.76 -6.07 -3.09
C ASN A 384 -6.78 -6.20 -4.25
N GLY A 385 -6.37 -5.10 -4.87
CA GLY A 385 -5.45 -5.15 -6.00
C GLY A 385 -4.04 -5.61 -5.62
N ARG A 386 -3.54 -5.25 -4.43
CA ARG A 386 -2.28 -5.79 -3.87
C ARG A 386 -2.36 -7.29 -3.61
N ASP A 387 -3.49 -7.74 -3.07
CA ASP A 387 -3.79 -9.15 -2.78
C ASP A 387 -3.84 -9.99 -4.08
N LEU A 388 -4.61 -9.54 -5.07
CA LEU A 388 -4.78 -10.20 -6.37
C LEU A 388 -3.46 -10.25 -7.16
N ALA A 389 -2.78 -9.11 -7.28
CA ALA A 389 -1.57 -8.99 -8.10
C ALA A 389 -0.49 -9.96 -7.64
N ALA A 390 -0.24 -10.03 -6.33
CA ALA A 390 0.77 -10.90 -5.74
C ALA A 390 0.44 -12.39 -5.94
N ARG A 391 -0.84 -12.76 -5.80
CA ARG A 391 -1.30 -14.13 -6.03
C ARG A 391 -1.13 -14.56 -7.50
N VAL A 392 -1.48 -13.68 -8.45
CA VAL A 392 -1.30 -13.93 -9.89
C VAL A 392 0.17 -14.00 -10.28
N ALA A 393 1.00 -13.09 -9.75
CA ALA A 393 2.44 -13.08 -10.00
C ALA A 393 3.11 -14.38 -9.52
N ALA A 394 2.74 -14.87 -8.34
CA ALA A 394 3.22 -16.17 -7.84
C ALA A 394 2.80 -17.34 -8.73
N ARG A 395 1.52 -17.39 -9.13
CA ARG A 395 0.97 -18.47 -9.96
C ARG A 395 1.68 -18.59 -11.30
N LEU A 396 1.98 -17.44 -11.92
CA LEU A 396 2.56 -17.37 -13.26
C LEU A 396 4.09 -17.22 -13.26
N GLY A 397 4.72 -17.08 -12.09
CA GLY A 397 6.16 -16.84 -11.98
C GLY A 397 6.59 -15.49 -12.56
N LEU A 398 5.75 -14.46 -12.44
CA LEU A 398 5.97 -13.13 -13.02
C LEU A 398 6.55 -12.14 -12.02
N GLY A 399 7.26 -11.14 -12.55
CA GLY A 399 7.79 -10.03 -11.77
C GLY A 399 6.74 -8.97 -11.52
N LEU A 400 6.59 -8.58 -10.25
CA LEU A 400 5.59 -7.62 -9.79
C LEU A 400 6.24 -6.46 -9.02
N THR A 401 6.14 -5.24 -9.53
CA THR A 401 6.46 -4.06 -8.72
C THR A 401 5.23 -3.56 -7.99
N GLY A 402 5.26 -3.63 -6.66
CA GLY A 402 4.17 -3.14 -5.83
C GLY A 402 4.23 -1.63 -5.62
N ASP A 403 3.08 -0.98 -5.61
CA ASP A 403 2.85 0.39 -5.15
C ASP A 403 3.67 1.46 -5.90
N CYS A 404 3.65 1.36 -7.22
CA CYS A 404 4.28 2.32 -8.12
C CYS A 404 3.60 3.68 -8.06
N ILE A 405 4.38 4.71 -8.33
CA ILE A 405 3.95 6.12 -8.30
C ILE A 405 4.12 6.82 -9.64
N GLY A 406 4.58 6.09 -10.63
CA GLY A 406 4.78 6.53 -12.00
C GLY A 406 5.22 5.36 -12.85
N LEU A 407 4.98 5.49 -14.15
CA LEU A 407 5.34 4.51 -15.16
C LEU A 407 6.11 5.25 -16.24
N ASP A 408 7.18 4.65 -16.74
CA ASP A 408 7.97 5.19 -17.84
C ASP A 408 8.39 4.04 -18.78
N THR A 409 9.03 4.37 -19.88
CA THR A 409 9.54 3.40 -20.86
C THR A 409 11.03 3.60 -21.05
N ASP A 410 11.81 2.53 -20.99
CA ASP A 410 13.22 2.62 -21.31
C ASP A 410 13.46 2.61 -22.84
N PRO A 411 14.69 2.88 -23.31
CA PRO A 411 15.01 2.87 -24.74
C PRO A 411 14.78 1.52 -25.43
N GLU A 412 14.72 0.42 -24.68
CA GLU A 412 14.42 -0.93 -25.18
C GLU A 412 12.91 -1.24 -25.20
N GLY A 413 12.06 -0.30 -24.78
CA GLY A 413 10.61 -0.43 -24.75
C GLY A 413 10.07 -1.06 -23.46
N ARG A 414 10.89 -1.42 -22.47
CA ARG A 414 10.44 -2.05 -21.23
C ARG A 414 9.73 -1.05 -20.32
N LEU A 415 8.81 -1.55 -19.51
CA LEU A 415 8.10 -0.75 -18.51
C LEU A 415 9.03 -0.47 -17.33
N VAL A 416 9.34 0.79 -17.14
CA VAL A 416 10.08 1.30 -15.98
C VAL A 416 9.07 1.67 -14.90
N GLN A 417 9.09 0.93 -13.81
CA GLN A 417 8.10 1.03 -12.73
C GLN A 417 8.72 1.87 -11.61
N LEU A 418 8.26 3.11 -11.44
CA LEU A 418 8.82 4.02 -10.45
C LEU A 418 8.25 3.69 -9.07
N LYS A 419 9.09 3.14 -8.20
CA LYS A 419 8.68 2.69 -6.86
C LYS A 419 9.27 3.59 -5.77
N PRO A 420 8.45 4.17 -4.87
CA PRO A 420 8.95 4.79 -3.66
C PRO A 420 9.57 3.73 -2.74
N ALA A 421 10.66 4.10 -2.07
CA ALA A 421 11.24 3.32 -0.98
C ALA A 421 11.64 4.26 0.16
N PHE A 422 11.82 3.69 1.35
CA PHE A 422 12.31 4.38 2.55
C PHE A 422 11.48 5.62 2.89
N GLY A 423 10.17 5.41 3.00
CA GLY A 423 9.22 6.49 3.28
C GLY A 423 9.04 7.48 2.12
N GLY A 424 9.37 7.07 0.89
CA GLY A 424 9.21 7.92 -0.29
C GLY A 424 10.28 9.00 -0.46
N SER A 425 11.36 8.94 0.33
CA SER A 425 12.56 9.78 0.16
C SER A 425 13.40 9.38 -1.05
N ILE A 426 13.24 8.15 -1.52
CA ILE A 426 13.94 7.59 -2.66
C ILE A 426 12.91 7.06 -3.64
N VAL A 427 13.17 7.26 -4.92
CA VAL A 427 12.47 6.58 -6.00
C VAL A 427 13.43 5.63 -6.69
N ALA A 428 13.00 4.38 -6.81
CA ALA A 428 13.73 3.30 -7.44
C ALA A 428 13.00 2.92 -8.74
N PRO A 429 13.63 3.08 -9.92
CA PRO A 429 13.15 2.47 -11.14
C PRO A 429 13.28 0.95 -11.02
N ILE A 430 12.19 0.22 -11.19
CA ILE A 430 12.17 -1.24 -11.20
C ILE A 430 11.84 -1.74 -12.60
N LEU A 431 12.53 -2.78 -13.05
CA LEU A 431 12.29 -3.44 -14.33
C LEU A 431 12.02 -4.93 -14.11
N SER A 432 11.32 -5.55 -15.06
CA SER A 432 10.94 -6.96 -15.01
C SER A 432 11.61 -7.76 -16.13
N ASN A 433 12.09 -8.97 -15.79
CA ASN A 433 12.72 -9.94 -16.70
C ASN A 433 11.69 -10.89 -17.33
N THR A 434 10.42 -10.72 -16.95
CA THR A 434 9.30 -11.58 -17.31
C THR A 434 8.27 -10.78 -18.11
N SER A 435 7.47 -11.50 -18.89
CA SER A 435 6.37 -10.95 -19.68
C SER A 435 5.09 -11.75 -19.39
N PRO A 436 3.94 -11.08 -19.16
CA PRO A 436 3.76 -9.63 -19.09
C PRO A 436 4.50 -8.99 -17.90
N GLN A 437 4.80 -7.71 -18.04
CA GLN A 437 5.32 -6.90 -16.94
C GLN A 437 4.15 -6.50 -16.02
N MET A 438 4.24 -6.80 -14.72
CA MET A 438 3.16 -6.51 -13.78
C MET A 438 3.53 -5.42 -12.78
N ALA A 439 2.61 -4.51 -12.52
CA ALA A 439 2.76 -3.49 -11.49
C ALA A 439 1.43 -3.20 -10.78
N THR A 440 1.48 -2.94 -9.46
CA THR A 440 0.39 -2.22 -8.80
C THR A 440 0.71 -0.74 -8.72
N VAL A 441 -0.28 0.13 -8.87
CA VAL A 441 -0.10 1.60 -8.92
C VAL A 441 -0.95 2.31 -7.88
N ARG A 442 -0.32 3.22 -7.13
CA ARG A 442 -0.93 3.93 -6.01
C ARG A 442 -2.10 4.81 -6.47
N PRO A 443 -3.27 4.75 -5.82
CA PRO A 443 -4.38 5.65 -6.11
C PRO A 443 -4.02 7.13 -5.93
N GLY A 444 -4.52 7.99 -6.82
CA GLY A 444 -4.48 9.45 -6.66
C GLY A 444 -3.15 10.10 -7.03
N ILE A 445 -2.21 9.34 -7.60
CA ILE A 445 -0.90 9.84 -8.02
C ILE A 445 -0.82 10.13 -9.51
N LEU A 446 -1.65 9.46 -10.30
CA LEU A 446 -1.71 9.60 -11.75
C LEU A 446 -2.89 10.47 -12.15
N THR A 447 -2.95 10.85 -13.42
CA THR A 447 -3.99 11.70 -13.99
C THR A 447 -4.76 10.90 -15.04
N ALA A 448 -6.09 10.96 -15.03
CA ALA A 448 -6.90 10.29 -16.05
C ALA A 448 -6.75 11.01 -17.41
N CYS A 449 -7.28 10.44 -18.50
CA CYS A 449 -7.43 11.21 -19.73
C CYS A 449 -8.78 11.92 -19.79
N GLU A 450 -8.92 12.91 -20.66
CA GLU A 450 -10.24 13.47 -21.00
C GLU A 450 -11.15 12.37 -21.60
N PRO A 451 -12.40 12.22 -21.11
CA PRO A 451 -13.29 11.16 -21.57
C PRO A 451 -13.86 11.47 -22.96
N ASP A 452 -13.83 10.48 -23.86
CA ASP A 452 -14.48 10.54 -25.17
C ASP A 452 -15.65 9.55 -25.25
N ARG A 453 -16.86 10.07 -25.04
CA ARG A 453 -18.09 9.28 -25.05
C ARG A 453 -18.65 9.01 -26.45
N SER A 454 -17.99 9.50 -27.51
CA SER A 454 -18.40 9.21 -28.89
C SER A 454 -17.92 7.85 -29.39
N ILE A 455 -17.01 7.21 -28.65
CA ILE A 455 -16.41 5.94 -29.06
C ILE A 455 -17.31 4.77 -28.66
N GLU A 456 -17.68 3.98 -29.66
CA GLU A 456 -18.47 2.76 -29.47
C GLU A 456 -17.68 1.72 -28.65
N PRO A 457 -18.26 1.15 -27.58
CA PRO A 457 -17.57 0.16 -26.77
C PRO A 457 -17.32 -1.17 -27.49
N LEU A 458 -16.12 -1.72 -27.32
CA LEU A 458 -15.77 -3.08 -27.72
C LEU A 458 -15.63 -3.95 -26.47
N THR A 459 -16.32 -5.09 -26.44
CA THR A 459 -16.31 -6.02 -25.32
C THR A 459 -15.96 -7.43 -25.78
N GLN A 460 -15.17 -8.13 -24.95
CA GLN A 460 -14.86 -9.55 -25.11
C GLN A 460 -15.22 -10.28 -23.81
N ASP A 461 -16.17 -11.21 -23.85
CA ASP A 461 -16.53 -11.98 -22.66
C ASP A 461 -15.43 -13.02 -22.34
N LEU A 462 -15.05 -13.11 -21.06
CA LEU A 462 -14.11 -14.10 -20.54
C LEU A 462 -14.82 -15.38 -20.09
N PRO A 463 -14.17 -16.55 -20.16
CA PRO A 463 -14.76 -17.80 -19.68
C PRO A 463 -15.03 -17.81 -18.15
N ILE A 464 -16.30 -18.00 -17.76
CA ILE A 464 -16.75 -18.04 -16.36
C ILE A 464 -17.42 -19.38 -15.95
N ASN A 465 -17.32 -20.40 -16.81
CA ASN A 465 -18.02 -21.68 -16.59
C ASN A 465 -17.37 -22.54 -15.49
N ASP A 466 -16.07 -22.33 -15.24
CA ASP A 466 -15.26 -23.12 -14.31
C ASP A 466 -14.45 -22.17 -13.42
N LEU A 467 -15.13 -21.60 -12.43
CA LEU A 467 -14.53 -20.67 -11.46
C LEU A 467 -13.97 -21.38 -10.23
N GLY A 468 -14.43 -22.59 -9.94
CA GLY A 468 -14.18 -23.27 -8.67
C GLY A 468 -15.08 -22.76 -7.54
N GLU A 469 -14.62 -22.95 -6.29
CA GLU A 469 -15.29 -22.53 -5.07
C GLU A 469 -14.34 -21.71 -4.20
N ALA A 470 -14.86 -20.63 -3.62
CA ALA A 470 -14.16 -19.84 -2.62
C ALA A 470 -13.92 -20.68 -1.36
N ARG A 471 -12.68 -20.70 -0.87
CA ARG A 471 -12.35 -21.35 0.42
C ARG A 471 -12.68 -20.46 1.62
N VAL A 472 -12.74 -19.15 1.40
CA VAL A 472 -13.00 -18.14 2.43
C VAL A 472 -14.44 -17.67 2.32
N THR A 473 -15.10 -17.40 3.44
CA THR A 473 -16.48 -16.93 3.48
C THR A 473 -16.55 -15.57 4.16
N ILE A 474 -17.07 -14.56 3.45
CA ILE A 474 -17.40 -13.27 4.05
C ILE A 474 -18.68 -13.45 4.86
N LEU A 475 -18.60 -13.17 6.17
CA LEU A 475 -19.74 -13.23 7.09
C LEU A 475 -20.48 -11.90 7.12
N GLU A 476 -19.73 -10.80 7.16
CA GLU A 476 -20.25 -9.44 7.24
C GLU A 476 -19.31 -8.47 6.53
N SER A 477 -19.88 -7.48 5.85
CA SER A 477 -19.14 -6.34 5.30
C SER A 477 -19.69 -5.07 5.92
N VAL A 478 -18.84 -4.35 6.65
CA VAL A 478 -19.19 -3.08 7.28
C VAL A 478 -18.42 -1.99 6.55
N SER A 479 -19.14 -1.22 5.76
CA SER A 479 -18.64 -0.02 5.11
C SER A 479 -18.84 1.19 6.03
N ASP A 480 -17.87 2.09 6.06
CA ASP A 480 -18.03 3.42 6.67
C ASP A 480 -19.17 4.15 5.93
N GLU A 481 -20.07 4.81 6.67
CA GLU A 481 -21.13 5.62 6.06
C GLU A 481 -20.54 6.73 5.17
N SER A 482 -19.34 7.19 5.51
CA SER A 482 -18.59 8.20 4.75
C SER A 482 -17.65 7.56 3.72
N LEU A 483 -17.51 8.20 2.56
CA LEU A 483 -16.48 7.89 1.56
C LEU A 483 -15.20 8.71 1.79
N GLU A 484 -15.09 9.38 2.95
CA GLU A 484 -14.02 10.34 3.27
C GLU A 484 -12.62 9.75 3.01
N GLY A 485 -12.41 8.47 3.34
CA GLY A 485 -11.12 7.80 3.12
C GLY A 485 -10.76 7.53 1.64
N VAL A 486 -11.75 7.26 0.79
CA VAL A 486 -11.54 7.10 -0.66
C VAL A 486 -11.35 8.48 -1.30
N GLU A 487 -12.15 9.46 -0.88
CA GLU A 487 -12.04 10.85 -1.32
C GLU A 487 -10.67 11.44 -0.97
N LEU A 488 -10.12 11.09 0.20
CA LEU A 488 -8.81 11.55 0.66
C LEU A 488 -7.66 11.21 -0.31
N GLU A 489 -7.68 10.02 -0.94
CA GLU A 489 -6.62 9.58 -1.85
C GLU A 489 -6.54 10.45 -3.11
N HIS A 490 -7.69 10.93 -3.59
CA HIS A 490 -7.82 11.70 -4.83
C HIS A 490 -8.00 13.20 -4.56
N SER A 491 -7.97 13.61 -3.29
CA SER A 491 -8.25 14.98 -2.90
C SER A 491 -7.11 15.91 -3.31
N ARG A 492 -7.45 16.99 -4.02
CA ARG A 492 -6.46 18.01 -4.42
C ARG A 492 -6.01 18.86 -3.23
N ARG A 493 -6.84 18.98 -2.21
CA ARG A 493 -6.62 19.83 -1.03
C ARG A 493 -7.01 19.03 0.20
N VAL A 494 -6.13 18.96 1.17
CA VAL A 494 -6.36 18.16 2.38
C VAL A 494 -6.11 18.98 3.63
N ILE A 495 -7.02 18.90 4.59
CA ILE A 495 -6.82 19.42 5.94
C ILE A 495 -6.45 18.26 6.85
N GLY A 496 -5.23 18.27 7.35
CA GLY A 496 -4.73 17.29 8.31
C GLY A 496 -5.00 17.69 9.75
N VAL A 497 -5.62 16.81 10.52
CA VAL A 497 -5.96 17.04 11.93
C VAL A 497 -5.01 16.29 12.85
N GLY A 498 -4.42 17.00 13.81
CA GLY A 498 -3.64 16.43 14.89
C GLY A 498 -4.36 16.48 16.24
N LYS A 499 -3.90 15.67 17.19
CA LYS A 499 -4.43 15.63 18.56
C LYS A 499 -4.39 16.99 19.28
N GLY A 500 -3.55 17.91 18.81
CA GLY A 500 -3.43 19.26 19.36
C GLY A 500 -4.70 20.12 19.23
N ILE A 501 -5.72 19.69 18.47
CA ILE A 501 -7.04 20.36 18.50
C ILE A 501 -7.77 20.14 19.84
N GLY A 502 -7.34 19.21 20.68
CA GLY A 502 -7.84 19.05 22.05
C GLY A 502 -9.08 18.16 22.22
N GLY A 503 -9.86 17.90 21.17
CA GLY A 503 -11.01 17.01 21.23
C GLY A 503 -11.91 17.03 19.98
N PRO A 504 -12.80 16.04 19.82
CA PRO A 504 -13.72 15.94 18.68
C PRO A 504 -14.72 17.12 18.60
N GLU A 505 -15.00 17.80 19.71
CA GLU A 505 -15.85 19.00 19.78
C GLU A 505 -15.32 20.18 18.95
N ASN A 506 -14.02 20.16 18.61
CA ASN A 506 -13.38 21.19 17.78
C ASN A 506 -13.31 20.81 16.29
N LEU A 507 -13.67 19.58 15.91
CA LEU A 507 -13.74 19.15 14.51
C LEU A 507 -14.68 19.99 13.63
N PRO A 508 -15.85 20.50 14.11
CA PRO A 508 -16.71 21.35 13.30
C PRO A 508 -16.01 22.62 12.76
N MET A 509 -15.05 23.17 13.50
CA MET A 509 -14.24 24.31 13.06
C MET A 509 -13.33 23.92 11.89
N VAL A 510 -12.69 22.75 11.98
CA VAL A 510 -11.86 22.21 10.90
C VAL A 510 -12.70 21.86 9.68
N ARG A 511 -13.89 21.25 9.88
CA ARG A 511 -14.85 20.96 8.80
C ARG A 511 -15.27 22.23 8.06
N SER A 512 -15.51 23.32 8.78
CA SER A 512 -15.82 24.62 8.15
C SER A 512 -14.70 25.14 7.23
N LEU A 513 -13.43 24.91 7.60
CA LEU A 513 -12.28 25.23 6.75
C LEU A 513 -12.20 24.29 5.55
N ALA A 514 -12.42 22.98 5.78
CA ALA A 514 -12.40 21.98 4.73
C ALA A 514 -13.48 22.27 3.66
N ASP A 515 -14.71 22.58 4.08
CA ASP A 515 -15.82 22.96 3.22
C ASP A 515 -15.49 24.22 2.40
N ALA A 516 -14.92 25.24 3.04
CA ALA A 516 -14.53 26.48 2.36
C ALA A 516 -13.46 26.27 1.28
N LEU A 517 -12.57 25.29 1.47
CA LEU A 517 -11.47 24.97 0.57
C LEU A 517 -11.83 23.89 -0.46
N GLU A 518 -13.01 23.28 -0.33
CA GLU A 518 -13.40 22.03 -1.00
C GLU A 518 -12.33 20.93 -0.80
N ALA A 519 -11.93 20.75 0.46
CA ALA A 519 -10.84 19.87 0.86
C ALA A 519 -11.35 18.64 1.63
N SER A 520 -10.66 17.51 1.48
CA SER A 520 -10.90 16.32 2.32
C SER A 520 -10.19 16.47 3.67
N ILE A 521 -10.70 15.78 4.69
CA ILE A 521 -10.08 15.74 6.01
C ILE A 521 -9.24 14.47 6.15
N GLY A 522 -7.99 14.63 6.56
CA GLY A 522 -7.11 13.56 6.99
C GLY A 522 -6.75 13.71 8.46
N ALA A 523 -6.24 12.64 9.08
CA ALA A 523 -5.92 12.61 10.50
C ALA A 523 -4.58 11.93 10.80
N THR A 524 -3.94 12.33 11.91
CA THR A 524 -2.82 11.55 12.48
C THR A 524 -3.37 10.27 13.13
N ARG A 525 -2.53 9.23 13.27
CA ARG A 525 -2.89 8.01 14.03
C ARG A 525 -3.43 8.31 15.43
N GLU A 526 -2.87 9.29 16.12
CA GLU A 526 -3.33 9.66 17.47
C GLU A 526 -4.80 10.13 17.53
N VAL A 527 -5.32 10.67 16.43
CA VAL A 527 -6.70 11.15 16.29
C VAL A 527 -7.64 10.00 15.98
N THR A 528 -7.24 9.10 15.08
CA THR A 528 -8.03 7.91 14.70
C THR A 528 -8.06 6.86 15.81
N ASP A 529 -6.94 6.63 16.51
CA ASP A 529 -6.88 5.75 17.68
C ASP A 529 -7.74 6.27 18.85
N ALA A 530 -7.94 7.59 18.94
CA ALA A 530 -8.83 8.21 19.91
C ALA A 530 -10.32 8.17 19.49
N GLY A 531 -10.63 7.66 18.30
CA GLY A 531 -11.99 7.56 17.76
C GLY A 531 -12.60 8.90 17.35
N TRP A 532 -11.79 9.93 17.10
CA TRP A 532 -12.30 11.26 16.68
C TRP A 532 -12.67 11.29 15.20
N LEU A 533 -11.93 10.53 14.38
CA LEU A 533 -12.12 10.36 12.94
C LEU A 533 -11.88 8.89 12.57
N PRO A 534 -12.46 8.40 11.46
CA PRO A 534 -12.31 7.01 11.05
C PRO A 534 -10.87 6.66 10.67
N ARG A 535 -10.49 5.37 10.77
CA ARG A 535 -9.13 4.92 10.43
C ARG A 535 -8.79 5.10 8.95
N GLN A 536 -9.79 5.12 8.09
CA GLN A 536 -9.65 5.24 6.63
C GLN A 536 -9.11 6.62 6.21
N VAL A 537 -9.19 7.63 7.08
CA VAL A 537 -8.58 8.95 6.84
C VAL A 537 -7.23 9.13 7.54
N GLN A 538 -6.67 8.07 8.13
CA GLN A 538 -5.34 8.09 8.74
C GLN A 538 -4.27 8.32 7.68
N ILE A 539 -3.40 9.29 7.91
CA ILE A 539 -2.25 9.59 7.03
C ILE A 539 -0.96 9.21 7.74
N GLY A 540 -0.05 8.57 7.01
CA GLY A 540 1.27 8.22 7.52
C GLY A 540 1.74 6.82 7.16
N LEU A 541 2.78 6.35 7.84
CA LEU A 541 3.45 5.07 7.61
C LEU A 541 2.51 3.86 7.74
N SER A 542 1.60 3.91 8.71
CA SER A 542 0.58 2.88 8.93
C SER A 542 -0.78 3.26 8.36
N GLY A 543 -0.87 4.38 7.63
CA GLY A 543 -2.09 4.88 7.01
C GLY A 543 -1.90 5.08 5.51
N LYS A 544 -2.61 6.07 4.96
CA LYS A 544 -2.52 6.46 3.57
C LYS A 544 -1.35 7.41 3.35
N ALA A 545 -0.68 7.25 2.22
CA ALA A 545 0.25 8.24 1.69
C ALA A 545 -0.43 8.97 0.54
N ILE A 546 -0.54 10.30 0.66
CA ILE A 546 -1.27 11.18 -0.25
C ILE A 546 -0.32 12.18 -0.92
N ALA A 547 -0.74 12.76 -2.03
CA ALA A 547 0.02 13.78 -2.76
C ALA A 547 -0.86 14.96 -3.24
N PRO A 548 -1.62 15.63 -2.35
CA PRO A 548 -2.46 16.75 -2.74
C PRO A 548 -1.62 17.95 -3.22
N GLU A 549 -2.23 18.84 -4.00
CA GLU A 549 -1.65 20.14 -4.36
C GLU A 549 -1.42 21.01 -3.11
N LEU A 550 -2.34 20.93 -2.14
CA LEU A 550 -2.26 21.62 -0.86
C LEU A 550 -2.59 20.70 0.31
N TYR A 551 -1.72 20.68 1.31
CA TYR A 551 -1.97 20.06 2.61
C TYR A 551 -1.85 21.09 3.73
N ILE A 552 -2.89 21.27 4.54
CA ILE A 552 -2.86 22.15 5.73
C ILE A 552 -2.85 21.29 6.99
N ALA A 553 -1.72 21.26 7.69
CA ALA A 553 -1.53 20.58 8.96
C ALA A 553 -2.01 21.45 10.12
N VAL A 554 -3.18 21.12 10.70
CA VAL A 554 -3.78 21.83 11.83
C VAL A 554 -3.44 21.11 13.14
N ALA A 555 -2.66 21.76 13.99
CA ALA A 555 -2.28 21.27 15.32
C ALA A 555 -1.63 19.87 15.31
N ILE A 556 -0.88 19.57 14.25
CA ILE A 556 -0.09 18.34 14.10
C ILE A 556 1.34 18.58 14.63
N ARG A 557 1.85 17.65 15.45
CA ARG A 557 3.25 17.66 15.92
C ARG A 557 4.25 17.38 14.79
N GLY A 558 3.88 16.50 13.86
CA GLY A 558 4.70 16.09 12.71
C GLY A 558 5.76 15.05 13.03
N PRO A 559 5.43 13.92 13.71
CA PRO A 559 6.35 12.80 13.79
C PRO A 559 6.65 12.26 12.39
N PHE A 560 7.82 11.64 12.21
CA PHE A 560 8.23 11.03 10.93
C PHE A 560 7.13 10.12 10.35
N ASN A 561 6.52 9.30 11.21
CA ASN A 561 5.44 8.39 10.84
C ASN A 561 4.24 9.09 10.21
N HIS A 562 3.99 10.37 10.50
CA HIS A 562 2.94 11.15 9.83
C HIS A 562 3.49 11.81 8.56
N THR A 563 4.63 12.50 8.68
CA THR A 563 5.17 13.35 7.61
C THR A 563 5.52 12.58 6.36
N VAL A 564 5.87 11.30 6.50
CA VAL A 564 6.12 10.38 5.39
C VAL A 564 4.90 10.27 4.44
N GLY A 565 3.69 10.26 4.99
CA GLY A 565 2.44 10.15 4.23
C GLY A 565 2.05 11.42 3.48
N ILE A 566 2.69 12.55 3.76
CA ILE A 566 2.44 13.85 3.09
C ILE A 566 3.68 14.38 2.39
N GLN A 567 4.79 13.63 2.38
CA GLN A 567 6.07 14.11 1.86
C GLN A 567 6.00 14.57 0.39
N ARG A 568 5.00 14.09 -0.35
CA ARG A 568 4.78 14.36 -1.77
C ARG A 568 3.74 15.42 -2.05
N SER A 569 3.13 16.02 -1.03
CA SER A 569 2.21 17.15 -1.22
C SER A 569 2.94 18.33 -1.86
N GLY A 570 2.28 18.98 -2.83
CA GLY A 570 2.82 20.10 -3.57
C GLY A 570 3.18 21.28 -2.66
N THR A 571 2.21 21.76 -1.89
CA THR A 571 2.39 22.80 -0.86
C THR A 571 1.94 22.28 0.50
N ILE A 572 2.77 22.40 1.52
CA ILE A 572 2.43 22.07 2.91
C ILE A 572 2.38 23.34 3.75
N VAL A 573 1.23 23.59 4.37
CA VAL A 573 1.03 24.63 5.38
C VAL A 573 0.96 23.99 6.75
N ALA A 574 1.63 24.53 7.75
CA ALA A 574 1.53 24.06 9.13
C ALA A 574 1.03 25.16 10.07
N ILE A 575 0.01 24.86 10.87
CA ILE A 575 -0.53 25.74 11.90
C ILE A 575 -0.30 25.07 13.26
N ASN A 576 0.58 25.64 14.08
CA ASN A 576 0.92 25.05 15.37
C ASN A 576 1.36 26.13 16.37
N ASN A 577 0.92 26.03 17.63
CA ASN A 577 1.29 26.99 18.67
C ASN A 577 2.75 26.84 19.14
N SER A 578 3.38 25.69 18.91
CA SER A 578 4.73 25.39 19.36
C SER A 578 5.73 25.62 18.23
N ALA A 579 6.52 26.69 18.34
CA ALA A 579 7.62 27.00 17.41
C ALA A 579 8.66 25.86 17.27
N ARG A 580 8.66 24.89 18.20
CA ARG A 580 9.57 23.72 18.20
C ARG A 580 8.95 22.49 17.54
N SER A 581 7.71 22.58 17.05
CA SER A 581 7.01 21.45 16.44
C SER A 581 7.76 20.95 15.20
N PRO A 582 8.11 19.65 15.13
CA PRO A 582 8.78 19.06 13.98
C PRO A 582 8.08 19.28 12.63
N ILE A 583 6.76 19.43 12.62
CA ILE A 583 5.97 19.65 11.40
C ILE A 583 6.48 20.82 10.54
N PHE A 584 7.04 21.87 11.17
CA PHE A 584 7.56 23.03 10.45
C PHE A 584 8.76 22.70 9.54
N ARG A 585 9.49 21.61 9.81
CA ARG A 585 10.57 21.14 8.92
C ARG A 585 10.04 20.49 7.65
N ALA A 586 8.80 19.99 7.70
CA ALA A 586 8.12 19.37 6.58
C ALA A 586 7.21 20.36 5.83
N ALA A 587 7.11 21.62 6.28
CA ALA A 587 6.18 22.60 5.73
C ALA A 587 6.88 23.65 4.86
N ASP A 588 6.19 24.06 3.79
CA ASP A 588 6.61 25.19 2.96
C ASP A 588 6.29 26.51 3.68
N PHE A 589 5.10 26.58 4.28
CA PHE A 589 4.64 27.73 5.05
C PHE A 589 4.20 27.30 6.46
N GLY A 590 4.56 28.07 7.47
CA GLY A 590 4.15 27.82 8.85
C GLY A 590 3.57 29.06 9.50
N ILE A 591 2.48 28.91 10.26
CA ILE A 591 1.98 29.92 11.20
C ILE A 591 2.21 29.41 12.62
N ILE A 592 3.00 30.15 13.40
CA ILE A 592 3.12 29.94 14.84
C ILE A 592 2.01 30.74 15.53
N GLY A 593 0.97 30.06 15.99
CA GLY A 593 -0.20 30.69 16.61
C GLY A 593 -1.21 29.66 17.10
N ASP A 594 -2.23 30.15 17.80
CA ASP A 594 -3.35 29.30 18.21
C ASP A 594 -4.23 28.96 17.00
N TYR A 595 -4.44 27.66 16.76
CA TYR A 595 -5.29 27.22 15.65
C TYR A 595 -6.73 27.74 15.82
N ALA A 596 -7.21 27.93 17.06
CA ALA A 596 -8.55 28.41 17.34
C ALA A 596 -8.77 29.87 16.89
N GLU A 597 -7.70 30.64 16.72
CA GLU A 597 -7.75 32.01 16.15
C GLU A 597 -7.45 32.00 14.65
N ILE A 598 -6.45 31.21 14.22
CA ILE A 598 -5.98 31.17 12.84
C ILE A 598 -6.98 30.48 11.90
N VAL A 599 -7.56 29.34 12.29
CA VAL A 599 -8.45 28.55 11.42
C VAL A 599 -9.71 29.33 11.04
N PRO A 600 -10.42 30.01 11.96
CA PRO A 600 -11.56 30.85 11.59
C PRO A 600 -11.17 32.01 10.65
N ALA A 601 -10.06 32.70 10.93
CA ALA A 601 -9.59 33.80 10.09
C ALA A 601 -9.22 33.32 8.67
N LEU A 602 -8.56 32.16 8.56
CA LEU A 602 -8.23 31.52 7.29
C LEU A 602 -9.48 31.09 6.51
N THR A 603 -10.47 30.54 7.21
CA THR A 603 -11.76 30.12 6.62
C THR A 603 -12.45 31.30 5.95
N GLU A 604 -12.55 32.44 6.64
CA GLU A 604 -13.18 33.64 6.09
C GLU A 604 -12.39 34.24 4.93
N ALA A 605 -11.05 34.22 4.99
CA ALA A 605 -10.21 34.66 3.88
C ALA A 605 -10.37 33.79 2.62
N ILE A 606 -10.49 32.46 2.79
CA ILE A 606 -10.71 31.53 1.68
C ILE A 606 -12.10 31.73 1.06
N LYS A 607 -13.15 31.87 1.88
CA LYS A 607 -14.52 32.15 1.39
C LYS A 607 -14.65 33.48 0.65
N GLN A 608 -13.81 34.45 0.96
CA GLN A 608 -13.78 35.72 0.22
C GLN A 608 -13.08 35.59 -1.13
N ARG A 609 -12.23 34.57 -1.27
CA ARG A 609 -11.42 34.33 -2.47
C ARG A 609 -12.08 33.35 -3.45
N MET A 610 -12.72 32.30 -2.97
CA MET A 610 -13.48 31.31 -3.75
C MET A 610 -14.92 31.77 -3.92
#